data_AF-A0A373FNM9-F1
#
_entry.id   AF-A0A373FNM9-F1
#
_cell.length_a   1.000
_cell.length_b   1.000
_cell.length_c   1.000
_cell.angle_alpha   90.00
_cell.angle_beta   90.00
_cell.angle_gamma   90.00
#
_symmetry.space_group_name_H-M   'P 1'
#
loop_
_entity.id
_entity.type
_entity.pdbx_description
1 polymer ?
#
loop_
_entity_poly.entity_id
_entity_poly.type
_entity_poly.pdbx_seq_one_letter_code
_entity_poly.pdbx_strand_id
1 'polypeptide(L)'
;MKSGKQRKAEIQQQRAARALKTVVAKPAQPALPAQGTAPCNPLKLAPYNSYGQPDFVARGYYQDQPFCCKDCGKQEVWTATRQKWWYEVAQGQVFTTANRCNSCRRKERERIAEARRIQQQGMQNKEAL
;
A
#
# COMPACT_ATOMS: atom_id res chain seq x y z
N MET A 1 27.65 -21.43 49.74
CA MET A 1 27.91 -21.73 48.32
C MET A 1 26.82 -22.68 47.82
N LYS A 2 26.20 -22.42 46.67
CA LYS A 2 25.14 -23.29 46.14
C LYS A 2 25.75 -24.60 45.62
N SER A 3 25.11 -25.73 45.92
CA SER A 3 25.58 -27.05 45.49
C SER A 3 25.57 -27.16 43.96
N GLY A 4 26.51 -27.90 43.37
CA GLY A 4 26.61 -28.07 41.91
C GLY A 4 25.32 -28.60 41.27
N LYS A 5 24.52 -29.37 42.00
CA LYS A 5 23.19 -29.82 41.57
C LYS A 5 22.18 -28.66 41.44
N GLN A 6 22.20 -27.72 42.40
CA GLN A 6 21.33 -26.54 42.38
C GLN A 6 21.68 -25.62 41.21
N ARG A 7 22.97 -25.45 40.91
CA ARG A 7 23.43 -24.63 39.77
C ARG A 7 23.03 -25.24 38.42
N LYS A 8 23.07 -26.58 38.28
CA LYS A 8 22.61 -27.26 37.06
C LYS A 8 21.10 -27.09 36.84
N ALA A 9 20.29 -27.20 37.89
CA ALA A 9 18.84 -27.01 37.80
C ALA A 9 18.48 -25.58 37.39
N GLU A 10 19.14 -24.57 37.96
CA GLU A 10 18.95 -23.15 37.58
C GLU A 10 19.30 -22.91 36.10
N ILE A 11 20.41 -23.47 35.60
CA ILE A 11 20.80 -23.35 34.19
C ILE A 11 19.76 -24.02 33.27
N GLN A 12 19.23 -25.17 33.67
CA GLN A 12 18.23 -25.89 32.88
C GLN A 12 16.89 -25.14 32.82
N GLN A 13 16.45 -24.57 33.94
CA GLN A 13 15.25 -23.72 34.00
C GLN A 13 15.41 -22.45 33.16
N GLN A 14 16.57 -21.79 33.22
CA GLN A 14 16.87 -20.62 32.38
C GLN A 14 16.86 -20.96 30.88
N ARG A 15 17.40 -22.13 30.50
CA ARG A 15 17.36 -22.60 29.11
C ARG A 15 15.94 -22.90 28.65
N ALA A 16 15.11 -23.54 29.48
CA ALA A 16 13.71 -23.82 29.17
C ALA A 16 12.88 -22.53 29.02
N ALA A 17 13.08 -21.55 29.92
CA ALA A 17 12.43 -20.24 29.83
C ALA A 17 12.84 -19.46 28.57
N ARG A 18 14.11 -19.58 28.16
CA ARG A 18 14.60 -18.96 26.91
C ARG A 18 14.05 -19.67 25.67
N ALA A 19 13.92 -20.99 25.71
CA ALA A 19 13.29 -21.77 24.65
C ALA A 19 11.82 -21.37 24.47
N LEU A 20 11.04 -21.32 25.56
CA LEU A 20 9.63 -20.89 25.55
C LEU A 20 9.45 -19.46 25.00
N LYS A 21 10.36 -18.53 25.32
CA LYS A 21 10.36 -17.17 24.75
C LYS A 21 10.70 -17.13 23.25
N THR A 22 11.38 -18.14 22.72
CA THR A 22 11.79 -18.21 21.30
C THR A 22 10.70 -18.85 20.42
N VAL A 23 9.74 -19.59 21.01
CA VAL A 23 8.59 -20.19 20.28
C VAL A 23 7.49 -19.17 19.99
N VAL A 24 7.61 -17.93 20.49
CA VAL A 24 6.76 -16.82 20.04
C VAL A 24 7.18 -16.50 18.61
N ALA A 25 6.42 -17.04 17.66
CA ALA A 25 6.64 -16.95 16.23
C ALA A 25 7.16 -15.57 15.83
N LYS A 26 8.39 -15.53 15.28
CA LYS A 26 8.76 -14.39 14.43
C LYS A 26 7.62 -14.24 13.41
N PRO A 27 6.94 -13.09 13.31
CA PRO A 27 6.06 -12.88 12.18
C PRO A 27 6.88 -13.16 10.94
N ALA A 28 6.38 -14.04 10.07
CA ALA A 28 7.02 -14.34 8.80
C ALA A 28 7.37 -12.99 8.17
N GLN A 29 8.67 -12.69 8.07
CA GLN A 29 9.06 -11.51 7.32
C GLN A 29 8.47 -11.72 5.93
N PRO A 30 7.68 -10.77 5.40
CA PRO A 30 7.14 -10.93 4.06
C PRO A 30 8.34 -11.24 3.17
N ALA A 31 8.32 -12.39 2.51
CA ALA A 31 9.32 -12.71 1.51
C ALA A 31 9.44 -11.48 0.61
N LEU A 32 10.68 -11.06 0.29
CA LEU A 32 10.89 -9.97 -0.65
C LEU A 32 9.96 -10.21 -1.84
N PRO A 33 9.08 -9.26 -2.18
CA PRO A 33 8.08 -9.51 -3.19
C PRO A 33 8.80 -9.95 -4.46
N ALA A 34 8.34 -11.06 -5.05
CA ALA A 34 8.79 -11.46 -6.38
C ALA A 34 8.69 -10.24 -7.31
N GLN A 35 9.65 -10.05 -8.20
CA GLN A 35 9.67 -8.90 -9.10
C GLN A 35 8.29 -8.71 -9.75
N GLY A 36 7.76 -7.50 -9.69
CA GLY A 36 6.41 -7.19 -10.18
C GLY A 36 5.26 -7.50 -9.22
N THR A 37 5.52 -7.75 -7.93
CA THR A 37 4.49 -7.87 -6.89
C THR A 37 4.72 -6.92 -5.72
N ALA A 38 3.69 -6.67 -4.91
CA ALA A 38 3.81 -5.95 -3.65
C ALA A 38 2.72 -6.41 -2.67
N PRO A 39 3.02 -6.62 -1.38
CA PRO A 39 2.02 -7.07 -0.42
C PRO A 39 0.93 -6.00 -0.22
N CYS A 40 -0.33 -6.44 -0.19
CA CYS A 40 -1.48 -5.60 0.09
C CYS A 40 -1.76 -5.57 1.59
N ASN A 41 -1.97 -4.39 2.16
CA ASN A 41 -2.47 -4.24 3.52
C ASN A 41 -3.94 -3.73 3.50
N PRO A 42 -4.93 -4.62 3.69
CA PRO A 42 -6.34 -4.25 3.66
C PRO A 42 -6.73 -3.16 4.68
N LEU A 43 -6.03 -3.09 5.82
CA LEU A 43 -6.31 -2.11 6.88
C LEU A 43 -5.92 -0.68 6.50
N LYS A 44 -5.13 -0.50 5.44
CA LYS A 44 -4.72 0.82 4.94
C LYS A 44 -5.57 1.31 3.77
N LEU A 45 -6.51 0.51 3.31
CA LEU A 45 -7.38 0.89 2.19
C LEU A 45 -8.42 1.89 2.65
N ALA A 46 -8.78 2.81 1.75
CA ALA A 46 -9.93 3.67 1.95
C ALA A 46 -11.20 2.81 2.12
N PRO A 47 -12.13 3.16 3.02
CA PRO A 47 -13.40 2.47 3.13
C PRO A 47 -14.12 2.46 1.78
N TYR A 48 -14.59 1.28 1.35
CA TYR A 48 -15.35 1.13 0.12
C TYR A 48 -16.65 0.37 0.40
N ASN A 49 -17.78 1.01 0.12
CA ASN A 49 -19.11 0.44 0.35
C ASN A 49 -19.58 -0.37 -0.86
N SER A 50 -18.78 -1.34 -1.30
CA SER A 50 -19.12 -2.22 -2.42
C SER A 50 -19.51 -3.60 -1.93
N TYR A 51 -20.42 -4.25 -2.64
CA TYR A 51 -20.82 -5.65 -2.39
C TYR A 51 -19.70 -6.66 -2.69
N GLY A 52 -18.64 -6.25 -3.38
CA GLY A 52 -17.53 -7.12 -3.77
C GLY A 52 -16.19 -6.72 -3.16
N GLN A 53 -15.35 -7.72 -2.90
CA GLN A 53 -13.95 -7.53 -2.52
C GLN A 53 -13.07 -7.40 -3.78
N PRO A 54 -12.17 -6.40 -3.86
CA PRO A 54 -11.25 -6.30 -4.99
C PRO A 54 -10.29 -7.49 -5.08
N ASP A 55 -9.97 -7.94 -6.28
CA ASP A 55 -9.16 -9.15 -6.49
C ASP A 55 -7.79 -9.11 -5.80
N PHE A 56 -7.13 -7.95 -5.76
CA PHE A 56 -5.83 -7.79 -5.11
C PHE A 56 -5.93 -7.97 -3.58
N VAL A 57 -7.08 -7.67 -2.98
CA VAL A 57 -7.35 -7.91 -1.56
C VAL A 57 -7.55 -9.41 -1.33
N ALA A 58 -8.32 -10.07 -2.21
CA ALA A 58 -8.52 -11.52 -2.15
C ALA A 58 -7.22 -12.31 -2.33
N ARG A 59 -6.35 -11.86 -3.25
CA ARG A 59 -5.01 -12.43 -3.45
C ARG A 59 -4.03 -12.08 -2.32
N GLY A 60 -4.23 -10.97 -1.62
CA GLY A 60 -3.31 -10.46 -0.60
C GLY A 60 -2.08 -9.71 -1.14
N TYR A 61 -2.00 -9.48 -2.45
CA TYR A 61 -0.92 -8.75 -3.10
C TYR A 61 -1.34 -8.05 -4.39
N TYR A 62 -0.64 -6.96 -4.71
CA TYR A 62 -0.66 -6.27 -5.99
C TYR A 62 0.29 -6.97 -6.97
N GLN A 63 -0.03 -6.89 -8.26
CA GLN A 63 0.78 -7.43 -9.36
C GLN A 63 0.89 -6.37 -10.45
N ASP A 64 2.00 -6.30 -11.15
CA ASP A 64 2.17 -5.40 -12.30
C ASP A 64 1.05 -5.61 -13.33
N GLN A 65 0.40 -4.52 -13.74
CA GLN A 65 -0.68 -4.56 -14.73
C GLN A 65 -0.33 -3.70 -15.94
N PRO A 66 -0.22 -4.28 -17.15
CA PRO A 66 -0.07 -3.47 -18.35
C PRO A 66 -1.34 -2.67 -18.61
N PHE A 67 -1.20 -1.44 -19.10
CA PHE A 67 -2.31 -0.60 -19.52
C PHE A 67 -1.92 0.26 -20.72
N CYS A 68 -2.93 0.68 -21.47
CA CYS A 68 -2.78 1.64 -22.55
C CYS A 68 -3.24 3.02 -22.08
N CYS A 69 -2.41 4.04 -22.27
CA CYS A 69 -2.80 5.40 -21.95
C CYS A 69 -3.94 5.86 -22.86
N LYS A 70 -5.08 6.24 -22.28
CA LYS A 70 -6.26 6.67 -23.05
C LYS A 70 -6.07 7.96 -23.86
N ASP A 71 -5.12 8.81 -23.49
CA ASP A 71 -4.90 10.10 -24.15
C ASP A 71 -3.86 10.00 -25.29
N CYS A 72 -2.78 9.24 -25.10
CA CYS A 72 -1.68 9.16 -26.07
C CYS A 72 -1.41 7.76 -26.65
N GLY A 73 -2.15 6.74 -26.23
CA GLY A 73 -2.01 5.37 -26.72
C GLY A 73 -0.74 4.63 -26.24
N LYS A 74 0.14 5.26 -25.46
CA LYS A 74 1.37 4.62 -24.98
C LYS A 74 1.06 3.44 -24.06
N GLN A 75 1.69 2.29 -24.32
CA GLN A 75 1.69 1.15 -23.41
C GLN A 75 2.63 1.40 -22.24
N GLU A 76 2.15 1.21 -21.01
CA GLU A 76 2.94 1.33 -19.79
C GLU A 76 2.48 0.26 -18.79
N VAL A 77 3.32 -0.03 -17.80
CA VAL A 77 2.99 -0.96 -16.72
C VAL A 77 2.62 -0.17 -15.48
N TRP A 78 1.44 -0.44 -14.94
CA TRP A 78 1.07 -0.01 -13.61
C TRP A 78 1.68 -0.94 -12.59
N THR A 79 2.88 -0.58 -12.14
CA THR A 79 3.66 -1.41 -11.23
C THR A 79 2.94 -1.65 -9.91
N ALA A 80 3.13 -2.82 -9.30
CA ALA A 80 2.58 -3.19 -8.00
C ALA A 80 2.92 -2.16 -6.90
N THR A 81 4.12 -1.56 -6.93
CA THR A 81 4.52 -0.49 -6.00
C THR A 81 3.68 0.78 -6.16
N ARG A 82 3.39 1.19 -7.41
CA ARG A 82 2.52 2.34 -7.71
C ARG A 82 1.07 2.07 -7.30
N GLN A 83 0.58 0.84 -7.50
CA GLN A 83 -0.75 0.42 -7.01
C GLN A 83 -0.82 0.54 -5.49
N LYS A 84 0.17 -0.03 -4.79
CA LYS A 84 0.27 0.05 -3.33
C LYS A 84 0.22 1.49 -2.83
N TRP A 85 1.03 2.38 -3.42
CA TRP A 85 0.98 3.80 -3.06
C TRP A 85 -0.40 4.42 -3.33
N TRP A 86 -1.01 4.13 -4.48
CA TRP A 86 -2.31 4.69 -4.85
C TRP A 86 -3.41 4.30 -3.86
N TYR A 87 -3.52 3.02 -3.53
CA TYR A 87 -4.61 2.54 -2.67
C TYR A 87 -4.35 2.76 -1.18
N GLU A 88 -3.11 2.57 -0.70
CA GLU A 88 -2.81 2.62 0.74
C GLU A 88 -2.37 4.01 1.22
N VAL A 89 -1.76 4.83 0.36
CA VAL A 89 -1.22 6.15 0.75
C VAL A 89 -2.08 7.28 0.21
N ALA A 90 -2.36 7.27 -1.10
CA ALA A 90 -3.20 8.28 -1.72
C ALA A 90 -4.70 8.07 -1.49
N GLN A 91 -5.09 6.97 -0.82
CA GLN A 91 -6.48 6.61 -0.50
C GLN A 91 -7.37 6.60 -1.76
N GLY A 92 -6.80 6.17 -2.89
CA GLY A 92 -7.52 6.03 -4.14
C GLY A 92 -8.63 4.98 -4.05
N GLN A 93 -9.73 5.20 -4.77
CA GLN A 93 -10.85 4.26 -4.79
C GLN A 93 -10.39 2.89 -5.32
N VAL A 94 -10.68 1.82 -4.56
CA VAL A 94 -10.13 0.47 -4.80
C VAL A 94 -10.50 -0.18 -6.15
N PHE A 95 -11.58 0.29 -6.80
CA PHE A 95 -12.01 -0.18 -8.12
C PHE A 95 -11.45 0.64 -9.29
N THR A 96 -10.61 1.64 -9.01
CA THR A 96 -9.97 2.44 -10.06
C THR A 96 -8.68 1.79 -10.53
N THR A 97 -8.36 1.96 -11.82
CA THR A 97 -7.12 1.48 -12.43
C THR A 97 -6.33 2.61 -13.08
N ALA A 98 -5.03 2.40 -13.34
CA ALA A 98 -4.26 3.34 -14.14
C ALA A 98 -4.71 3.31 -15.60
N ASN A 99 -5.13 4.46 -16.12
CA ASN A 99 -5.55 4.65 -17.51
C ASN A 99 -4.77 5.75 -18.24
N ARG A 100 -3.80 6.38 -17.57
CA ARG A 100 -2.97 7.47 -18.10
C ARG A 100 -1.52 7.28 -17.70
N CYS A 101 -0.63 7.46 -18.67
CA CYS A 101 0.80 7.49 -18.45
C CYS A 101 1.21 8.69 -17.59
N ASN A 102 2.43 8.69 -17.07
CA ASN A 102 2.92 9.75 -16.18
C ASN A 102 2.84 11.15 -16.83
N SER A 103 3.27 11.27 -18.10
CA SER A 103 3.24 12.56 -18.81
C SER A 103 1.81 13.09 -19.01
N CYS A 104 0.87 12.25 -19.42
CA CYS A 104 -0.54 12.65 -19.58
C CYS A 104 -1.22 12.92 -18.22
N ARG A 105 -0.85 12.19 -17.17
CA ARG A 105 -1.33 12.48 -15.80
C ARG A 105 -0.85 13.84 -15.32
N ARG A 106 0.39 14.25 -15.63
CA ARG A 106 0.91 15.58 -15.30
C ARG A 106 0.13 16.68 -16.02
N LYS A 107 -0.07 16.55 -17.33
CA LYS A 107 -0.86 17.50 -18.14
C LYS A 107 -2.28 17.66 -17.59
N GLU A 108 -2.92 16.54 -17.24
CA GLU A 108 -4.28 16.58 -16.68
C GLU A 108 -4.32 17.26 -15.30
N ARG A 109 -3.29 17.06 -14.47
CA ARG A 109 -3.18 17.78 -13.18
C ARG A 109 -3.04 19.29 -13.38
N GLU A 110 -2.23 19.72 -14.34
CA GLU A 110 -2.07 21.14 -14.69
C GLU A 110 -3.39 21.74 -15.17
N ARG A 111 -4.12 21.04 -16.06
CA ARG A 111 -5.44 21.45 -16.54
C ARG A 111 -6.47 21.61 -15.42
N ILE A 112 -6.54 20.64 -14.51
CA ILE A 112 -7.46 20.69 -13.36
C ILE A 112 -7.08 21.82 -12.40
N ALA A 113 -5.79 22.04 -12.15
CA ALA A 113 -5.32 23.11 -11.29
C ALA A 113 -5.71 24.49 -11.84
N GLU A 114 -5.52 24.70 -13.16
CA GLU A 114 -5.90 25.95 -13.82
C GLU A 114 -7.41 26.18 -13.78
N ALA A 115 -8.22 25.16 -14.08
CA ALA A 115 -9.67 25.25 -13.98
C ALA A 115 -10.13 25.62 -12.56
N ARG A 116 -9.51 25.03 -11.53
CA ARG A 116 -9.81 25.34 -10.12
C ARG A 116 -9.39 26.78 -9.78
N ARG A 117 -8.27 27.27 -10.29
CA ARG A 117 -7.80 28.66 -10.10
C ARG A 117 -8.81 29.65 -10.67
N ILE A 118 -9.26 29.44 -11.90
CA ILE A 118 -10.26 30.29 -12.56
C ILE A 118 -11.57 30.29 -11.78
N GLN A 119 -12.04 29.11 -11.34
CA GLN A 119 -13.26 28.99 -10.55
C GLN A 119 -13.16 29.78 -9.23
N GLN A 120 -12.04 29.65 -8.50
CA GLN A 120 -11.82 30.36 -7.24
C GLN A 120 -11.79 31.87 -7.44
N GLN A 121 -11.10 32.36 -8.47
CA GLN A 121 -11.06 33.78 -8.81
C GLN A 121 -12.46 34.32 -9.14
N GLY A 122 -13.27 33.55 -9.88
CA GLY A 122 -14.65 33.90 -10.17
C GLY A 122 -15.54 33.99 -8.93
N MET A 123 -15.32 33.14 -7.93
CA MET A 123 -16.05 33.20 -6.65
C MET A 123 -15.63 34.43 -5.83
N GLN A 124 -14.33 34.71 -5.74
CA GLN A 124 -13.80 35.88 -5.03
C GLN A 124 -14.32 37.19 -5.63
N ASN A 125 -14.37 37.29 -6.97
CA ASN A 125 -14.89 38.47 -7.65
C ASN A 125 -16.39 38.70 -7.39
N LYS A 126 -17.16 37.63 -7.13
CA LYS A 126 -18.58 37.74 -6.78
C LYS A 126 -18.79 38.14 -5.32
N GLU A 127 -17.93 37.67 -4.42
CA GLU A 127 -17.99 38.03 -3.00
C GLU A 127 -17.56 39.49 -2.74
N ALA A 128 -16.76 40.05 -3.65
CA ALA A 128 -16.26 41.43 -3.58
C ALA A 128 -17.20 42.48 -4.20
N LEU A 129 -18.39 42.09 -4.67
CA LEU A 129 -19.34 42.92 -5.42
C LEU A 129 -20.67 43.02 -4.65
#